data_AF-A0AAP0QGA9-F1
#
_entry.id   AF-A0AAP0QGA9-F1
#
_cell.length_a   1.000
_cell.length_b   1.000
_cell.length_c   1.000
_cell.angle_alpha   90.00
_cell.angle_beta   90.00
_cell.angle_gamma   90.00
#
_symmetry.space_group_name_H-M   'P 1'
#
loop_
_entity.id
_entity.type
_entity.pdbx_description
1 polymer ?
#
loop_
_entity_poly.entity_id
_entity_poly.type
_entity_poly.pdbx_seq_one_letter_code
_entity_poly.pdbx_strand_id
1 'polypeptide(L)'
;MRLKFESRLLIFFTIIFPAISGELPRFREAPAFRNGRECPKATWSALDRRSHNPSIIHISMTLDSTYLRGSVAGVFSVLQHATCPENIVFHFISTQRQRLELSRTITATFPYLNFEIYRFDTNLVKGKISYSIRQALDQPLNYARIYLADLLPLTVSRIIYFDSDLIVVDDVAKLWSINLRGRVLGAPEYCHANFTNYFTSKFWSNPVFSGTVKGRRPCYFNTGVMVIDLRKWREGRYTEKLEYWMRVQKKYRIYELGSLPPFLLVFAGDVEGVEHRWNQHGLGGDNLEGLCRNLHPGPVSLLHWSGKGKPWLRIDSKKPCPLDSLWAPYDLFRHKSLFSDS
;
A
#
# COMPACT_ATOMS: atom_id res chain seq x y z
N MET A 1 -31.38 29.59 -1.21
CA MET A 1 -30.39 30.62 -0.86
C MET A 1 -29.15 30.37 -1.71
N ARG A 2 -28.91 31.20 -2.73
CA ARG A 2 -27.83 31.03 -3.72
C ARG A 2 -26.50 31.49 -3.12
N LEU A 3 -25.48 30.63 -3.10
CA LEU A 3 -24.10 31.04 -2.82
C LEU A 3 -23.40 31.32 -4.15
N LYS A 4 -23.05 32.59 -4.33
CA LYS A 4 -22.27 33.12 -5.46
C LYS A 4 -20.85 32.53 -5.42
N PHE A 5 -20.41 31.98 -6.54
CA PHE A 5 -18.99 31.71 -6.80
C PHE A 5 -18.30 33.04 -7.09
N GLU A 6 -17.43 33.50 -6.20
CA GLU A 6 -16.42 34.49 -6.57
C GLU A 6 -15.17 33.77 -7.10
N SER A 7 -14.85 34.09 -8.35
CA SER A 7 -13.65 33.66 -9.04
C SER A 7 -12.44 34.38 -8.44
N ARG A 8 -11.72 33.70 -7.54
CA ARG A 8 -10.34 34.08 -7.21
C ARG A 8 -9.41 33.23 -8.06
N LEU A 9 -8.69 33.91 -8.94
CA LEU A 9 -7.60 33.41 -9.76
C LEU A 9 -6.52 32.82 -8.83
N LEU A 10 -6.59 31.51 -8.53
CA LEU A 10 -5.50 30.80 -7.87
C LEU A 10 -4.39 30.62 -8.89
N ILE A 11 -3.31 31.38 -8.72
CA ILE A 11 -2.02 31.12 -9.33
C ILE A 11 -1.57 29.76 -8.80
N PHE A 12 -1.76 28.71 -9.61
CA PHE A 12 -1.20 27.39 -9.32
C PHE A 12 0.32 27.49 -9.43
N PHE A 13 1.01 27.54 -8.29
CA PHE A 13 2.41 27.13 -8.25
C PHE A 13 2.45 25.65 -8.64
N THR A 14 2.72 25.42 -9.92
CA THR A 14 3.07 24.09 -10.43
C THR A 14 4.40 23.75 -9.77
N ILE A 15 4.39 22.95 -8.71
CA ILE A 15 5.61 22.31 -8.23
C ILE A 15 5.97 21.28 -9.30
N ILE A 16 6.70 21.75 -10.31
CA ILE A 16 7.44 20.90 -11.23
C ILE A 16 8.50 20.25 -10.36
N PHE A 17 8.27 19.02 -9.91
CA PHE A 17 9.36 18.20 -9.40
C PHE A 17 10.32 18.01 -10.58
N PRO A 18 11.55 18.52 -10.52
CA PRO A 18 12.54 18.13 -11.50
C PRO A 18 12.70 16.62 -11.36
N ALA A 19 12.91 15.92 -12.47
CA ALA A 19 13.48 14.58 -12.42
C ALA A 19 14.91 14.71 -11.90
N ILE A 20 15.08 14.94 -10.59
CA ILE A 20 16.38 14.96 -9.96
C ILE A 20 16.87 13.52 -10.06
N SER A 21 17.99 13.34 -10.76
CA SER A 21 18.92 12.22 -10.56
C SER A 21 19.49 12.29 -9.15
N GLY A 22 18.62 12.24 -8.15
CA GLY A 22 18.94 12.44 -6.75
C GLY A 22 19.39 11.12 -6.17
N GLU A 23 20.49 11.18 -5.42
CA GLU A 23 20.94 10.06 -4.59
C GLU A 23 19.78 9.60 -3.68
N LEU A 24 19.57 8.29 -3.56
CA LEU A 24 18.53 7.75 -2.68
C LEU A 24 18.81 8.16 -1.21
N PRO A 25 17.76 8.30 -0.38
CA PRO A 25 17.94 8.54 1.05
C PRO A 25 18.78 7.42 1.67
N ARG A 26 19.65 7.79 2.61
CA ARG A 26 20.49 6.84 3.36
C ARG A 26 19.84 6.50 4.70
N PHE A 27 19.98 5.25 5.12
CA PHE A 27 19.40 4.73 6.35
C PHE A 27 20.49 4.15 7.26
N ARG A 28 20.21 4.09 8.56
CA ARG A 28 20.97 3.31 9.53
C ARG A 28 20.68 1.83 9.31
N GLU A 29 21.67 0.99 9.55
CA GLU A 29 21.47 -0.45 9.59
C GLU A 29 20.49 -0.78 10.72
N ALA A 30 19.51 -1.62 10.42
CA ALA A 30 18.54 -2.11 11.39
C ALA A 30 19.18 -3.18 12.29
N PRO A 31 18.74 -3.30 13.56
CA PRO A 31 19.08 -4.44 14.39
C PRO A 31 18.79 -5.79 13.70
N ALA A 32 19.59 -6.81 14.03
CA ALA A 32 19.31 -8.17 13.59
C ALA A 32 18.14 -8.76 14.39
N PHE A 33 17.14 -9.26 13.67
CA PHE A 33 15.99 -9.97 14.23
C PHE A 33 16.10 -11.47 13.94
N ARG A 34 15.87 -12.31 14.95
CA ARG A 34 16.01 -13.77 14.87
C ARG A 34 14.72 -14.45 15.27
N ASN A 35 14.48 -15.60 14.68
CA ASN A 35 13.34 -16.44 15.03
C ASN A 35 13.34 -16.83 16.51
N GLY A 36 12.14 -16.82 17.11
CA GLY A 36 11.88 -17.49 18.37
C GLY A 36 12.11 -19.01 18.29
N ARG A 37 12.26 -19.65 19.45
CA ARG A 37 12.57 -21.11 19.53
C ARG A 37 11.51 -22.00 18.88
N GLU A 38 10.27 -21.54 18.86
CA GLU A 38 9.12 -22.29 18.32
C GLU A 38 8.93 -22.11 16.81
N CYS A 39 9.73 -21.25 16.18
CA CYS A 39 9.59 -20.97 14.76
C CYS A 39 10.02 -22.19 13.92
N PRO A 40 9.21 -22.57 12.92
CA PRO A 40 9.58 -23.64 12.01
C PRO A 40 10.82 -23.22 11.20
N LYS A 41 11.76 -24.16 10.99
CA LYS A 41 12.89 -23.95 10.11
C LYS A 41 12.38 -23.93 8.67
N ALA A 42 12.33 -22.75 8.08
CA ALA A 42 11.89 -22.57 6.71
C ALA A 42 12.91 -21.70 5.96
N THR A 43 13.25 -22.10 4.74
CA THR A 43 14.07 -21.31 3.84
C THR A 43 13.29 -21.16 2.56
N TRP A 44 13.18 -19.92 2.08
CA TRP A 44 12.54 -19.63 0.83
C TRP A 44 13.59 -19.30 -0.23
N SER A 45 13.34 -19.76 -1.47
CA SER A 45 14.11 -19.36 -2.64
C SER A 45 13.16 -19.11 -3.80
N ALA A 46 13.38 -18.03 -4.54
CA ALA A 46 12.62 -17.72 -5.75
C ALA A 46 12.74 -18.80 -6.85
N LEU A 47 13.82 -19.57 -6.82
CA LEU A 47 14.12 -20.65 -7.76
C LEU A 47 13.57 -22.01 -7.32
N ASP A 48 13.16 -22.13 -6.06
CA ASP A 48 12.58 -23.37 -5.56
C ASP A 48 11.20 -23.58 -6.16
N ARG A 49 11.06 -24.67 -6.91
CA ARG A 49 9.82 -25.08 -7.58
C ARG A 49 8.94 -25.96 -6.68
N ARG A 50 9.36 -26.23 -5.44
CA ARG A 50 8.56 -26.97 -4.46
C ARG A 50 7.26 -26.21 -4.14
N SER A 51 6.26 -26.96 -3.70
CA SER A 51 4.94 -26.45 -3.32
C SER A 51 5.03 -25.38 -2.22
N HIS A 52 4.01 -24.52 -2.16
CA HIS A 52 3.85 -23.48 -1.14
C HIS A 52 4.18 -23.99 0.28
N ASN A 53 5.13 -23.32 0.95
CA ASN A 53 5.44 -23.58 2.35
C ASN A 53 4.60 -22.63 3.23
N PRO A 54 3.61 -23.14 4.00
CA PRO A 54 2.71 -22.30 4.78
C PRO A 54 3.41 -21.59 5.95
N SER A 55 4.61 -22.04 6.32
CA SER A 55 5.44 -21.43 7.35
C SER A 55 6.16 -20.16 6.89
N ILE A 56 6.18 -19.87 5.58
CA ILE A 56 6.73 -18.63 5.03
C ILE A 56 5.61 -17.60 4.87
N ILE A 57 5.82 -16.41 5.44
CA ILE A 57 4.91 -15.28 5.29
C ILE A 57 5.41 -14.40 4.14
N HIS A 58 4.61 -14.32 3.09
CA HIS A 58 4.91 -13.47 1.95
C HIS A 58 4.27 -12.09 2.14
N ILE A 59 5.07 -11.03 2.05
CA ILE A 59 4.62 -9.63 2.13
C ILE A 59 5.05 -8.91 0.87
N SER A 60 4.17 -8.14 0.23
CA SER A 60 4.52 -7.27 -0.90
C SER A 60 4.33 -5.80 -0.55
N MET A 61 5.28 -4.99 -1.01
CA MET A 61 5.26 -3.53 -0.92
C MET A 61 5.80 -2.93 -2.23
N THR A 62 5.36 -1.73 -2.58
CA THR A 62 6.03 -0.96 -3.63
C THR A 62 7.27 -0.25 -3.08
N LEU A 63 8.33 -0.16 -3.89
CA LEU A 63 9.50 0.66 -3.60
C LEU A 63 9.67 1.75 -4.67
N ASP A 64 9.62 3.01 -4.22
CA ASP A 64 10.00 4.17 -4.99
C ASP A 64 10.78 5.16 -4.09
N SER A 65 11.57 6.03 -4.71
CA SER A 65 12.42 6.98 -3.98
C SER A 65 11.65 7.94 -3.07
N THR A 66 10.40 8.29 -3.41
CA THR A 66 9.58 9.25 -2.66
C THR A 66 9.05 8.63 -1.36
N TYR A 67 8.67 7.36 -1.39
CA TYR A 67 8.12 6.62 -0.25
C TYR A 67 9.10 5.64 0.39
N LEU A 68 10.37 5.65 -0.01
CA LEU A 68 11.38 4.71 0.50
C LEU A 68 11.53 4.78 2.02
N ARG A 69 11.50 6.00 2.61
CA ARG A 69 11.57 6.18 4.07
C ARG A 69 10.41 5.52 4.81
N GLY A 70 9.19 5.63 4.26
CA GLY A 70 8.03 4.94 4.79
C GLY A 70 8.13 3.42 4.64
N SER A 71 8.59 2.94 3.47
CA SER A 71 8.76 1.50 3.21
C SER A 71 9.78 0.87 4.17
N VAL A 72 10.90 1.54 4.41
CA VAL A 72 11.92 1.11 5.38
C VAL A 72 11.33 1.03 6.79
N ALA A 73 10.58 2.04 7.24
CA ALA A 73 9.91 2.00 8.54
C ALA A 73 8.88 0.86 8.62
N GLY A 74 8.12 0.62 7.55
CA GLY A 74 7.18 -0.49 7.45
C GLY A 74 7.88 -1.85 7.61
N VAL A 75 8.94 -2.10 6.85
CA VAL A 75 9.76 -3.32 6.95
C VAL A 75 10.31 -3.47 8.37
N PHE A 76 10.91 -2.42 8.92
CA PHE A 76 11.49 -2.46 10.26
C PHE A 76 10.44 -2.79 11.32
N SER A 77 9.26 -2.16 11.25
CA SER A 77 8.15 -2.43 12.17
C SER A 77 7.66 -3.88 12.10
N VAL A 78 7.56 -4.46 10.89
CA VAL A 78 7.20 -5.88 10.73
C VAL A 78 8.24 -6.78 11.40
N LEU A 79 9.53 -6.57 11.13
CA LEU A 79 10.59 -7.39 11.69
C LEU A 79 10.67 -7.27 13.22
N GLN A 80 10.46 -6.07 13.75
CA GLN A 80 10.51 -5.81 15.18
C GLN A 80 9.40 -6.51 15.97
N HIS A 81 8.22 -6.69 15.37
CA HIS A 81 7.05 -7.26 16.04
C HIS A 81 6.74 -8.71 15.65
N ALA A 82 7.45 -9.27 14.68
CA ALA A 82 7.27 -10.65 14.26
C ALA A 82 7.89 -11.64 15.25
N THR A 83 7.17 -12.73 15.56
CA THR A 83 7.72 -13.85 16.35
C THR A 83 8.77 -14.63 15.54
N CYS A 84 8.57 -14.74 14.23
CA CYS A 84 9.43 -15.49 13.30
C CYS A 84 9.89 -14.62 12.13
N PRO A 85 10.71 -13.57 12.36
CA PRO A 85 11.12 -12.60 11.34
C PRO A 85 11.91 -13.22 10.19
N GLU A 86 12.67 -14.30 10.44
CA GLU A 86 13.47 -14.96 9.40
C GLU A 86 12.60 -15.82 8.46
N ASN A 87 11.33 -16.06 8.82
CA ASN A 87 10.36 -16.75 7.98
C ASN A 87 9.53 -15.78 7.12
N ILE A 88 9.83 -14.49 7.14
CA ILE A 88 9.15 -13.47 6.35
C ILE A 88 9.96 -13.21 5.08
N VAL A 89 9.28 -13.17 3.94
CA VAL A 89 9.87 -12.81 2.64
C VAL A 89 9.17 -11.59 2.09
N PHE A 90 9.95 -10.55 1.78
CA PHE A 90 9.44 -9.34 1.14
C PHE A 90 9.57 -9.40 -0.39
N HIS A 91 8.44 -9.24 -1.08
CA HIS A 91 8.35 -9.10 -2.53
C HIS A 91 8.13 -7.64 -2.89
N PHE A 92 9.24 -6.93 -3.13
CA PHE A 92 9.20 -5.52 -3.49
C PHE A 92 8.91 -5.33 -4.96
N ILE A 93 8.06 -4.36 -5.28
CA ILE A 93 7.74 -4.00 -6.66
C ILE A 93 8.29 -2.60 -6.96
N SER A 94 9.13 -2.48 -7.98
CA SER A 94 9.72 -1.19 -8.36
C SER A 94 9.84 -1.00 -9.87
N THR A 95 9.99 0.25 -10.31
CA THR A 95 10.33 0.55 -11.71
C THR A 95 11.81 0.24 -11.98
N GLN A 96 12.17 -0.04 -13.23
CA GLN A 96 13.55 -0.47 -13.55
C GLN A 96 14.63 0.57 -13.27
N ARG A 97 14.29 1.86 -13.33
CA ARG A 97 15.27 2.95 -13.29
C ARG A 97 16.11 2.98 -12.00
N GLN A 98 15.59 2.42 -10.90
CA GLN A 98 16.23 2.51 -9.57
C GLN A 98 16.43 1.13 -8.92
N ARG A 99 16.23 0.03 -9.65
CA ARG A 99 16.18 -1.32 -9.04
C ARG A 99 17.48 -1.68 -8.31
N LEU A 100 18.62 -1.36 -8.90
CA LEU A 100 19.93 -1.71 -8.33
C LEU A 100 20.24 -0.86 -7.09
N GLU A 101 19.97 0.44 -7.15
CA GLU A 101 20.18 1.36 -6.04
C GLU A 101 19.24 1.02 -4.88
N LEU A 102 17.97 0.74 -5.16
CA LEU A 102 17.01 0.29 -4.14
C LEU A 102 17.46 -1.04 -3.50
N SER A 103 17.92 -2.00 -4.31
CA SER A 103 18.45 -3.27 -3.80
C SER A 103 19.62 -3.05 -2.86
N ARG A 104 20.59 -2.20 -3.24
CA ARG A 104 21.74 -1.86 -2.39
C ARG A 104 21.31 -1.18 -1.10
N THR A 105 20.37 -0.23 -1.18
CA THR A 105 19.85 0.48 -0.01
C THR A 105 19.14 -0.47 0.95
N ILE A 106 18.27 -1.36 0.45
CA ILE A 106 17.57 -2.34 1.29
C ILE A 106 18.57 -3.33 1.91
N THR A 107 19.54 -3.84 1.14
CA THR A 107 20.58 -4.76 1.65
C THR A 107 21.41 -4.11 2.75
N ALA A 108 21.83 -2.85 2.56
CA ALA A 108 22.62 -2.12 3.55
C ALA A 108 21.79 -1.75 4.80
N THR A 109 20.49 -1.56 4.65
CA THR A 109 19.58 -1.23 5.77
C THR A 109 19.18 -2.48 6.55
N PHE A 110 18.95 -3.61 5.86
CA PHE A 110 18.51 -4.88 6.44
C PHE A 110 19.34 -6.07 5.91
N PRO A 111 20.57 -6.28 6.43
CA PRO A 111 21.48 -7.30 5.88
C PRO A 111 20.96 -8.74 5.95
N TYR A 112 20.02 -9.02 6.84
CA TYR A 112 19.44 -10.36 7.04
C TYR A 112 18.03 -10.51 6.46
N LEU A 113 17.53 -9.53 5.71
CA LEU A 113 16.20 -9.57 5.14
C LEU A 113 16.14 -10.54 3.96
N ASN A 114 15.18 -11.47 3.99
CA ASN A 114 14.81 -12.24 2.81
C ASN A 114 13.92 -11.38 1.92
N PHE A 115 14.39 -11.00 0.74
CA PHE A 115 13.59 -10.22 -0.19
C PHE A 115 13.94 -10.47 -1.66
N GLU A 116 12.99 -10.13 -2.53
CA GLU A 116 13.18 -10.04 -3.98
C GLU A 116 12.59 -8.73 -4.50
N ILE A 117 13.20 -8.17 -5.55
CA ILE A 117 12.69 -6.96 -6.21
C ILE A 117 12.25 -7.27 -7.65
N TYR A 118 10.96 -7.19 -7.89
CA TYR A 118 10.32 -7.42 -9.18
C TYR A 118 10.16 -6.10 -9.94
N ARG A 119 10.45 -6.15 -11.24
CA ARG A 119 10.25 -5.02 -12.16
C ARG A 119 8.78 -4.88 -12.49
N PHE A 120 8.24 -3.70 -12.25
CA PHE A 120 6.96 -3.29 -12.80
C PHE A 120 7.16 -2.59 -14.15
N ASP A 121 6.62 -3.17 -15.22
CA ASP A 121 6.55 -2.51 -16.51
C ASP A 121 5.42 -1.48 -16.53
N THR A 122 5.79 -0.20 -16.58
CA THR A 122 4.84 0.91 -16.58
C THR A 122 3.98 0.94 -17.84
N ASN A 123 4.37 0.24 -18.92
CA ASN A 123 3.55 0.10 -20.11
C ASN A 123 2.25 -0.67 -19.86
N LEU A 124 2.22 -1.56 -18.85
CA LEU A 124 1.00 -2.30 -18.49
C LEU A 124 -0.16 -1.36 -18.15
N VAL A 125 0.14 -0.19 -17.57
CA VAL A 125 -0.86 0.79 -17.15
C VAL A 125 -0.89 2.03 -18.04
N LYS A 126 0.06 2.16 -18.97
CA LYS A 126 0.11 3.25 -19.95
C LYS A 126 -1.18 3.26 -20.77
N GLY A 127 -1.81 4.42 -20.87
CA GLY A 127 -3.09 4.58 -21.54
C GLY A 127 -4.32 4.08 -20.76
N LYS A 128 -4.15 3.35 -19.66
CA LYS A 128 -5.25 2.90 -18.77
C LYS A 128 -5.45 3.83 -17.56
N ILE A 129 -4.44 4.65 -17.22
CA ILE A 129 -4.54 5.64 -16.15
C ILE A 129 -5.29 6.89 -16.66
N SER A 130 -6.25 7.30 -15.86
CA SER A 130 -7.01 8.53 -16.00
C SER A 130 -6.48 9.55 -15.01
N TYR A 131 -6.20 10.78 -15.46
CA TYR A 131 -5.77 11.87 -14.58
C TYR A 131 -6.71 11.97 -13.37
N SER A 132 -6.19 11.75 -12.17
CA SER A 132 -6.91 11.88 -10.91
C SER A 132 -6.87 13.34 -10.44
N ILE A 133 -7.83 13.74 -9.59
CA ILE A 133 -7.79 15.03 -8.89
C ILE A 133 -6.49 15.18 -8.08
N ARG A 134 -5.84 14.07 -7.72
CA ARG A 134 -4.52 14.05 -7.09
C ARG A 134 -3.48 13.49 -8.06
N GLN A 135 -2.62 14.34 -8.62
CA GLN A 135 -1.54 13.94 -9.54
C GLN A 135 -0.64 12.80 -9.00
N ALA A 136 -0.43 12.75 -7.67
CA ALA A 136 0.33 11.67 -7.02
C ALA A 136 -0.32 10.28 -7.21
N LEU A 137 -1.63 10.20 -7.49
CA LEU A 137 -2.35 8.96 -7.74
C LEU A 137 -2.12 8.42 -9.17
N ASP A 138 -1.61 9.25 -10.08
CA ASP A 138 -1.35 8.87 -11.47
C ASP A 138 -0.01 8.12 -11.63
N GLN A 139 0.76 7.97 -10.55
CA GLN A 139 2.02 7.23 -10.56
C GLN A 139 1.77 5.75 -10.90
N PRO A 140 2.45 5.19 -11.92
CA PRO A 140 2.24 3.80 -12.34
C PRO A 140 2.32 2.78 -11.20
N LEU A 141 3.23 2.99 -10.23
CA LEU A 141 3.41 2.07 -9.11
C LEU A 141 2.18 1.96 -8.20
N ASN A 142 1.28 2.96 -8.15
CA ASN A 142 0.02 2.85 -7.39
C ASN A 142 -0.88 1.71 -7.89
N TYR A 143 -0.71 1.31 -9.14
CA TYR A 143 -1.45 0.25 -9.80
C TYR A 143 -0.70 -1.09 -9.80
N ALA A 144 0.55 -1.13 -9.33
CA ALA A 144 1.37 -2.35 -9.34
C ALA A 144 0.71 -3.50 -8.55
N ARG A 145 -0.03 -3.17 -7.48
CA ARG A 145 -0.80 -4.13 -6.68
C ARG A 145 -1.83 -4.95 -7.47
N ILE A 146 -2.27 -4.47 -8.63
CA ILE A 146 -3.19 -5.18 -9.55
C ILE A 146 -2.50 -6.39 -10.20
N TYR A 147 -1.18 -6.32 -10.37
CA TYR A 147 -0.39 -7.27 -11.16
C TYR A 147 0.44 -8.22 -10.28
N LEU A 148 0.25 -8.24 -8.96
CA LEU A 148 1.05 -9.09 -8.06
C LEU A 148 1.02 -10.56 -8.48
N ALA A 149 -0.15 -11.06 -8.85
CA ALA A 149 -0.31 -12.45 -9.26
C ALA A 149 0.47 -12.79 -10.55
N ASP A 150 0.66 -11.82 -11.43
CA ASP A 150 1.39 -11.96 -12.71
C ASP A 150 2.90 -11.71 -12.54
N LEU A 151 3.29 -10.89 -11.57
CA LEU A 151 4.69 -10.54 -11.29
C LEU A 151 5.41 -11.59 -10.42
N LEU A 152 4.69 -12.18 -9.46
CA LEU A 152 5.30 -13.08 -8.48
C LEU A 152 5.33 -14.54 -8.98
N PRO A 153 6.30 -15.34 -8.52
CA PRO A 153 6.39 -16.77 -8.87
C PRO A 153 5.08 -17.52 -8.57
N LEU A 154 4.79 -18.55 -9.37
CA LEU A 154 3.60 -19.39 -9.20
C LEU A 154 3.57 -20.12 -7.85
N THR A 155 4.73 -20.36 -7.24
CA THR A 155 4.86 -20.96 -5.90
C THR A 155 4.36 -20.05 -4.78
N VAL A 156 4.23 -18.74 -5.04
CA VAL A 156 3.58 -17.80 -4.12
C VAL A 156 2.08 -17.82 -4.39
N SER A 157 1.35 -18.58 -3.57
CA SER A 157 -0.11 -18.73 -3.66
C SER A 157 -0.89 -17.77 -2.77
N ARG A 158 -0.26 -17.16 -1.78
CA ARG A 158 -0.87 -16.25 -0.81
C ARG A 158 0.10 -15.11 -0.51
N ILE A 159 -0.42 -13.91 -0.30
CA ILE A 159 0.40 -12.73 0.02
C ILE A 159 -0.34 -11.72 0.90
N ILE A 160 0.39 -11.03 1.77
CA ILE A 160 -0.07 -9.78 2.39
C ILE A 160 0.46 -8.62 1.54
N TYR A 161 -0.40 -7.70 1.14
CA TYR A 161 0.01 -6.44 0.51
C TYR A 161 -0.06 -5.32 1.53
N PHE A 162 1.01 -4.52 1.59
CA PHE A 162 1.14 -3.32 2.41
C PHE A 162 1.50 -2.11 1.54
N ASP A 163 0.78 -1.00 1.73
CA ASP A 163 1.20 0.31 1.22
C ASP A 163 2.46 0.81 1.98
N SER A 164 3.19 1.73 1.38
CA SER A 164 4.51 2.19 1.86
C SER A 164 4.45 3.16 3.05
N ASP A 165 3.28 3.49 3.58
CA ASP A 165 3.05 4.54 4.58
C ASP A 165 2.32 4.01 5.82
N LEU A 166 2.72 2.82 6.28
CA LEU A 166 2.20 2.17 7.47
C LEU A 166 3.31 1.65 8.38
N ILE A 167 2.97 1.39 9.64
CA ILE A 167 3.74 0.54 10.56
C ILE A 167 2.84 -0.55 11.14
N VAL A 168 3.45 -1.69 11.44
CA VAL A 168 2.85 -2.82 12.14
C VAL A 168 3.34 -2.82 13.59
N VAL A 169 2.43 -3.03 14.54
CA VAL A 169 2.71 -3.01 15.99
C VAL A 169 2.20 -4.29 16.69
N ASP A 170 2.05 -5.36 15.92
CA ASP A 170 1.61 -6.69 16.38
C ASP A 170 2.22 -7.75 15.46
N ASP A 171 2.15 -9.02 15.84
CA ASP A 171 2.72 -10.11 15.05
C ASP A 171 1.94 -10.32 13.73
N VAL A 172 2.59 -10.08 12.60
CA VAL A 172 2.00 -10.22 11.26
C VAL A 172 1.53 -11.64 10.94
N ALA A 173 2.02 -12.67 11.66
CA ALA A 173 1.51 -14.04 11.55
C ALA A 173 0.00 -14.14 11.85
N LYS A 174 -0.52 -13.27 12.71
CA LYS A 174 -1.96 -13.18 13.01
C LYS A 174 -2.76 -12.70 11.81
N LEU A 175 -2.25 -11.71 11.06
CA LEU A 175 -2.87 -11.27 9.80
C LEU A 175 -2.74 -12.34 8.71
N TRP A 176 -1.56 -12.98 8.62
CA TRP A 176 -1.29 -14.05 7.65
C TRP A 176 -2.26 -15.22 7.79
N SER A 177 -2.60 -15.61 9.01
CA SER A 177 -3.41 -16.79 9.33
C SER A 177 -4.93 -16.60 9.17
N ILE A 178 -5.40 -15.38 8.84
CA ILE A 178 -6.84 -15.13 8.67
C ILE A 178 -7.43 -16.06 7.60
N ASN A 179 -8.49 -16.78 7.94
CA ASN A 179 -9.17 -17.63 6.97
C ASN A 179 -9.97 -16.76 5.98
N LEU A 180 -9.63 -16.81 4.69
CA LEU A 180 -10.35 -16.08 3.64
C LEU A 180 -11.73 -16.68 3.28
N ARG A 181 -12.11 -17.81 3.90
CA ARG A 181 -13.42 -18.48 3.76
C ARG A 181 -13.89 -18.63 2.31
N GLY A 182 -12.99 -19.01 1.43
CA GLY A 182 -13.32 -19.20 0.02
C GLY A 182 -13.15 -17.94 -0.85
N ARG A 183 -13.07 -16.74 -0.27
CA ARG A 183 -12.88 -15.49 -0.99
C ARG A 183 -11.44 -15.31 -1.46
N VAL A 184 -11.25 -14.43 -2.45
CA VAL A 184 -9.94 -14.15 -3.06
C VAL A 184 -9.12 -13.15 -2.24
N LEU A 185 -9.80 -12.26 -1.52
CA LEU A 185 -9.20 -11.11 -0.85
C LEU A 185 -9.84 -10.91 0.52
N GLY A 186 -9.02 -10.60 1.52
CA GLY A 186 -9.45 -10.16 2.84
C GLY A 186 -8.91 -8.78 3.16
N ALA A 187 -9.75 -7.90 3.70
CA ALA A 187 -9.37 -6.55 4.11
C ALA A 187 -10.36 -6.00 5.16
N PRO A 188 -9.97 -5.01 5.97
CA PRO A 188 -10.89 -4.32 6.87
C PRO A 188 -11.98 -3.56 6.10
N GLU A 189 -13.25 -3.89 6.34
CA GLU A 189 -14.42 -3.27 5.71
C GLU A 189 -15.03 -2.17 6.59
N TYR A 190 -15.31 -1.01 6.00
CA TYR A 190 -15.87 0.17 6.65
C TYR A 190 -17.24 0.49 6.06
N CYS A 191 -18.23 -0.33 6.40
CA CYS A 191 -19.60 -0.22 5.87
C CYS A 191 -20.35 1.07 6.26
N HIS A 192 -19.82 1.85 7.22
CA HIS A 192 -20.35 3.16 7.58
C HIS A 192 -20.02 4.25 6.54
N ALA A 193 -19.01 4.03 5.70
CA ALA A 193 -18.68 4.96 4.62
C ALA A 193 -19.73 4.87 3.51
N ASN A 194 -20.17 6.02 3.02
CA ASN A 194 -21.12 6.06 1.91
C ASN A 194 -20.44 5.60 0.61
N PHE A 195 -20.69 4.35 0.21
CA PHE A 195 -20.12 3.73 -0.98
C PHE A 195 -20.41 4.52 -2.27
N THR A 196 -21.54 5.24 -2.32
CA THR A 196 -21.93 6.06 -3.47
C THR A 196 -20.91 7.16 -3.78
N ASN A 197 -20.19 7.64 -2.76
CA ASN A 197 -19.21 8.73 -2.89
C ASN A 197 -17.94 8.34 -3.67
N TYR A 198 -17.72 7.04 -3.92
CA TYR A 198 -16.53 6.56 -4.64
C TYR A 198 -16.71 6.57 -6.17
N PHE A 199 -17.91 6.89 -6.66
CA PHE A 199 -18.27 6.88 -8.07
C PHE A 199 -19.04 8.15 -8.48
N THR A 200 -18.86 8.59 -9.72
CA THR A 200 -19.50 9.81 -10.23
C THR A 200 -20.96 9.58 -10.59
N SER A 201 -21.72 10.65 -10.79
CA SER A 201 -23.10 10.57 -11.31
C SER A 201 -23.20 9.80 -12.63
N LYS A 202 -22.16 9.85 -13.49
CA LYS A 202 -22.07 9.08 -14.74
C LYS A 202 -22.04 7.57 -14.53
N PHE A 203 -21.47 7.10 -13.41
CA PHE A 203 -21.52 5.69 -13.04
C PHE A 203 -22.93 5.29 -12.67
N TRP A 204 -23.55 6.05 -11.76
CA TRP A 204 -24.85 5.73 -11.18
C TRP A 204 -26.00 5.86 -12.19
N SER A 205 -25.92 6.80 -13.13
CA SER A 205 -26.94 6.99 -14.17
C SER A 205 -26.87 5.98 -15.31
N ASN A 206 -25.82 5.16 -15.40
CA ASN A 206 -25.68 4.12 -16.42
C ASN A 206 -26.02 2.74 -15.83
N PRO A 207 -27.14 2.11 -16.21
CA PRO A 207 -27.56 0.81 -15.67
C PRO A 207 -26.56 -0.33 -15.90
N VAL A 208 -25.75 -0.25 -16.97
CA VAL A 208 -24.70 -1.26 -17.24
C VAL A 208 -23.59 -1.17 -16.20
N PHE A 209 -23.23 0.03 -15.76
CA PHE A 209 -22.18 0.23 -14.76
C PHE A 209 -22.71 -0.04 -13.36
N SER A 210 -23.80 0.62 -12.96
CA SER A 210 -24.39 0.46 -11.63
C SER A 210 -24.95 -0.94 -11.39
N GLY A 211 -25.33 -1.66 -12.45
CA GLY A 211 -25.71 -3.07 -12.39
C GLY A 211 -24.63 -3.99 -11.80
N THR A 212 -23.34 -3.61 -11.89
CA THR A 212 -22.22 -4.41 -11.36
C THR A 212 -22.28 -4.57 -9.83
N VAL A 213 -22.80 -3.56 -9.13
CA VAL A 213 -22.91 -3.57 -7.67
C VAL A 213 -24.32 -3.93 -7.18
N LYS A 214 -25.27 -4.10 -8.12
CA LYS A 214 -26.66 -4.46 -7.79
C LYS A 214 -26.72 -5.85 -7.18
N GLY A 215 -27.49 -6.01 -6.10
CA GLY A 215 -27.65 -7.28 -5.39
C GLY A 215 -26.47 -7.66 -4.48
N ARG A 216 -25.40 -6.86 -4.47
CA ARG A 216 -24.31 -6.99 -3.49
C ARG A 216 -24.62 -6.12 -2.27
N ARG A 217 -23.88 -6.36 -1.18
CA ARG A 217 -23.81 -5.45 -0.02
C ARG A 217 -22.41 -4.81 0.00
N PRO A 218 -22.09 -3.89 -0.93
CA PRO A 218 -20.74 -3.39 -1.07
C PRO A 218 -20.39 -2.45 0.10
N CYS A 219 -19.28 -2.76 0.77
CA CYS A 219 -18.67 -1.87 1.74
C CYS A 219 -17.36 -1.28 1.18
N TYR A 220 -17.01 -0.08 1.62
CA TYR A 220 -15.68 0.46 1.37
C TYR A 220 -14.66 -0.39 2.13
N PHE A 221 -13.56 -0.75 1.47
CA PHE A 221 -12.35 -1.22 2.14
C PHE A 221 -11.16 -0.46 1.56
N ASN A 222 -10.16 -0.23 2.42
CA ASN A 222 -8.92 0.40 1.99
C ASN A 222 -7.99 -0.66 1.34
N THR A 223 -7.37 -0.32 0.22
CA THR A 223 -6.51 -1.26 -0.54
C THR A 223 -5.04 -1.21 -0.14
N GLY A 224 -4.68 -0.53 0.96
CA GLY A 224 -3.31 -0.46 1.47
C GLY A 224 -2.94 -1.56 2.46
N VAL A 225 -3.92 -2.36 2.89
CA VAL A 225 -3.69 -3.58 3.66
C VAL A 225 -4.64 -4.66 3.14
N MET A 226 -4.10 -5.71 2.53
CA MET A 226 -4.91 -6.80 1.95
C MET A 226 -4.21 -8.14 2.16
N VAL A 227 -4.98 -9.18 2.44
CA VAL A 227 -4.53 -10.58 2.37
C VAL A 227 -5.13 -11.19 1.12
N ILE A 228 -4.30 -11.70 0.21
CA ILE A 228 -4.72 -12.09 -1.14
C ILE A 228 -4.35 -13.55 -1.39
N ASP A 229 -5.33 -14.34 -1.83
CA ASP A 229 -5.12 -15.66 -2.42
C ASP A 229 -4.73 -15.46 -3.90
N LEU A 230 -3.43 -15.44 -4.18
CA LEU A 230 -2.89 -15.27 -5.54
C LEU A 230 -3.22 -16.45 -6.45
N ARG A 231 -3.46 -17.65 -5.90
CA ARG A 231 -3.89 -18.79 -6.72
C ARG A 231 -5.29 -18.53 -7.27
N LYS A 232 -6.26 -18.20 -6.41
CA LYS A 232 -7.61 -17.82 -6.86
C LYS A 232 -7.62 -16.56 -7.70
N TRP A 233 -6.73 -15.61 -7.43
CA TRP A 233 -6.57 -14.43 -8.25
C TRP A 233 -6.25 -14.77 -9.71
N ARG A 234 -5.31 -15.71 -9.92
CA ARG A 234 -4.93 -16.22 -11.25
C ARG A 234 -6.07 -16.99 -11.89
N GLU A 235 -6.63 -17.97 -11.17
CA GLU A 235 -7.75 -18.82 -11.65
C GLU A 235 -8.96 -17.97 -12.09
N GLY A 236 -9.30 -16.94 -11.31
CA GLY A 236 -10.42 -16.04 -11.58
C GLY A 236 -10.10 -14.87 -12.50
N ARG A 237 -8.89 -14.79 -13.06
CA ARG A 237 -8.41 -13.73 -13.97
C ARG A 237 -8.71 -12.31 -13.45
N TYR A 238 -8.46 -12.08 -12.16
CA TYR A 238 -8.86 -10.84 -11.49
C TYR A 238 -8.07 -9.61 -11.96
N THR A 239 -6.82 -9.78 -12.42
CA THR A 239 -6.06 -8.71 -13.08
C THR A 239 -6.86 -8.12 -14.25
N GLU A 240 -7.40 -8.97 -15.12
CA GLU A 240 -8.15 -8.54 -16.32
C GLU A 240 -9.47 -7.83 -15.97
N LYS A 241 -10.15 -8.31 -14.92
CA LYS A 241 -11.38 -7.66 -14.40
C LYS A 241 -11.08 -6.25 -13.90
N LEU A 242 -9.95 -6.04 -13.24
CA LEU A 242 -9.53 -4.71 -12.79
C LEU A 242 -9.12 -3.83 -13.97
N GLU A 243 -8.36 -4.37 -14.94
CA GLU A 243 -8.00 -3.64 -16.15
C GLU A 243 -9.21 -3.21 -16.99
N TYR A 244 -10.27 -4.04 -17.03
CA TYR A 244 -11.53 -3.68 -17.65
C TYR A 244 -12.08 -2.37 -17.06
N TRP A 245 -12.15 -2.27 -15.73
CA TRP A 245 -12.63 -1.05 -15.08
C TRP A 245 -11.71 0.15 -15.26
N MET A 246 -10.39 -0.06 -15.33
CA MET A 246 -9.44 1.00 -15.69
C MET A 246 -9.71 1.55 -17.10
N ARG A 247 -10.01 0.67 -18.08
CA ARG A 247 -10.37 1.08 -19.45
C ARG A 247 -11.72 1.81 -19.50
N VAL A 248 -12.72 1.33 -18.77
CA VAL A 248 -14.02 2.01 -18.63
C VAL A 248 -13.83 3.40 -18.04
N GLN A 249 -13.03 3.52 -16.98
CA GLN A 249 -12.69 4.81 -16.39
C GLN A 249 -12.01 5.76 -17.37
N LYS A 250 -11.09 5.26 -18.19
CA LYS A 250 -10.40 6.07 -19.21
C LYS A 250 -11.38 6.72 -20.18
N LYS A 251 -12.41 5.97 -20.58
CA LYS A 251 -13.40 6.40 -21.57
C LYS A 251 -14.52 7.25 -20.97
N TYR A 252 -15.03 6.90 -19.79
CA TYR A 252 -16.28 7.46 -19.27
C TYR A 252 -16.14 8.34 -18.01
N ARG A 253 -14.99 8.29 -17.33
CA ARG A 253 -14.74 9.04 -16.06
C ARG A 253 -15.80 8.77 -15.00
N ILE A 254 -15.91 7.50 -14.60
CA ILE A 254 -16.90 6.97 -13.66
C ILE A 254 -16.47 7.08 -12.18
N TYR A 255 -15.23 7.49 -11.90
CA TYR A 255 -14.73 7.79 -10.55
C TYR A 255 -13.57 8.80 -10.61
N GLU A 256 -13.13 9.32 -9.46
CA GLU A 256 -12.08 10.36 -9.37
C GLU A 256 -10.81 9.91 -8.62
N LEU A 257 -10.91 8.81 -7.86
CA LEU A 257 -9.80 8.23 -7.10
C LEU A 257 -8.92 7.36 -8.00
N GLY A 258 -7.69 7.07 -7.54
CA GLY A 258 -6.65 6.35 -8.28
C GLY A 258 -6.95 4.87 -8.52
N SER A 259 -6.18 3.98 -7.89
CA SER A 259 -6.30 2.53 -8.09
C SER A 259 -7.39 1.86 -7.25
N LEU A 260 -7.98 2.54 -6.26
CA LEU A 260 -8.99 1.99 -5.36
C LEU A 260 -10.32 1.61 -6.04
N PRO A 261 -10.97 2.47 -6.87
CA PRO A 261 -12.32 2.16 -7.35
C PRO A 261 -12.45 0.87 -8.18
N PRO A 262 -11.47 0.48 -9.04
CA PRO A 262 -11.47 -0.84 -9.66
C PRO A 262 -11.59 -1.99 -8.64
N PHE A 263 -10.86 -1.92 -7.51
CA PHE A 263 -10.98 -2.93 -6.46
C PHE A 263 -12.38 -2.95 -5.84
N LEU A 264 -12.97 -1.79 -5.60
CA LEU A 264 -14.34 -1.72 -5.08
C LEU A 264 -15.35 -2.34 -6.06
N LEU A 265 -15.22 -2.08 -7.36
CA LEU A 265 -16.11 -2.63 -8.39
C LEU A 265 -15.99 -4.16 -8.51
N VAL A 266 -14.77 -4.69 -8.35
CA VAL A 266 -14.51 -6.12 -8.50
C VAL A 266 -14.81 -6.89 -7.22
N PHE A 267 -14.48 -6.36 -6.05
CA PHE A 267 -14.47 -7.12 -4.79
C PHE A 267 -15.45 -6.65 -3.73
N ALA A 268 -15.97 -5.42 -3.74
CA ALA A 268 -16.84 -4.96 -2.66
C ALA A 268 -18.11 -5.84 -2.55
N GLY A 269 -18.38 -6.33 -1.34
CA GLY A 269 -19.42 -7.33 -1.06
C GLY A 269 -18.96 -8.79 -1.18
N ASP A 270 -17.74 -9.05 -1.65
CA ASP A 270 -17.10 -10.37 -1.81
C ASP A 270 -15.67 -10.41 -1.20
N VAL A 271 -15.38 -9.50 -0.25
CA VAL A 271 -14.14 -9.47 0.55
C VAL A 271 -14.34 -10.19 1.87
N GLU A 272 -13.36 -10.95 2.35
CA GLU A 272 -13.41 -11.47 3.73
C GLU A 272 -13.12 -10.33 4.70
N GLY A 273 -14.03 -10.07 5.62
CA GLY A 273 -13.88 -9.03 6.63
C GLY A 273 -12.71 -9.34 7.57
N VAL A 274 -11.70 -8.46 7.55
CA VAL A 274 -10.59 -8.49 8.50
C VAL A 274 -10.87 -7.51 9.64
N GLU A 275 -10.43 -7.82 10.86
CA GLU A 275 -10.58 -6.94 12.02
C GLU A 275 -9.98 -5.55 11.77
N HIS A 276 -10.68 -4.50 12.18
CA HIS A 276 -10.25 -3.10 11.95
C HIS A 276 -8.90 -2.73 12.56
N ARG A 277 -8.45 -3.49 13.57
CA ARG A 277 -7.12 -3.34 14.17
C ARG A 277 -5.96 -3.42 13.17
N TRP A 278 -6.17 -4.11 12.05
CA TRP A 278 -5.18 -4.28 10.98
C TRP A 278 -5.13 -3.13 9.99
N ASN A 279 -5.94 -2.08 10.14
CA ASN A 279 -5.81 -0.90 9.28
C ASN A 279 -6.38 0.37 9.93
N GLN A 280 -5.65 0.96 10.87
CA GLN A 280 -5.96 2.29 11.40
C GLN A 280 -5.65 3.37 10.36
N HIS A 281 -6.45 3.40 9.29
CA HIS A 281 -6.25 4.24 8.10
C HIS A 281 -6.75 5.67 8.31
N GLY A 282 -6.28 6.58 7.46
CA GLY A 282 -6.68 7.98 7.43
C GLY A 282 -5.79 8.91 8.25
N LEU A 283 -4.70 8.40 8.84
CA LEU A 283 -3.77 9.21 9.65
C LEU A 283 -3.02 10.26 8.82
N GLY A 284 -2.99 10.08 7.48
CA GLY A 284 -2.46 11.05 6.52
C GLY A 284 -3.49 12.05 5.99
N GLY A 285 -4.66 12.19 6.63
CA GLY A 285 -5.72 13.14 6.26
C GLY A 285 -5.27 14.61 6.19
N ASP A 286 -6.11 15.44 5.55
CA ASP A 286 -5.78 16.82 5.14
C ASP A 286 -5.61 17.78 6.34
N ASN A 287 -4.47 18.46 6.39
CA ASN A 287 -4.10 19.43 7.42
C ASN A 287 -4.51 20.86 7.05
N LEU A 288 -5.28 21.08 5.97
CA LEU A 288 -5.80 22.41 5.64
C LEU A 288 -6.58 23.06 6.80
N GLU A 289 -7.15 22.25 7.71
CA GLU A 289 -7.82 22.72 8.93
C GLU A 289 -7.09 22.31 10.23
N GLY A 290 -5.87 21.75 10.16
CA GLY A 290 -5.10 21.34 11.34
C GLY A 290 -5.65 20.13 12.10
N LEU A 291 -6.61 19.39 11.55
CA LEU A 291 -7.27 18.27 12.22
C LEU A 291 -6.50 16.96 12.03
N CYS A 292 -5.69 16.60 13.02
CA CYS A 292 -5.12 15.26 13.14
C CYS A 292 -6.22 14.24 13.48
N ARG A 293 -6.33 13.17 12.69
CA ARG A 293 -7.34 12.13 12.91
C ARG A 293 -6.96 11.24 14.10
N ASN A 294 -7.95 10.90 14.94
CA ASN A 294 -7.81 9.90 15.99
C ASN A 294 -7.86 8.46 15.43
N LEU A 295 -7.43 7.49 16.24
CA LEU A 295 -7.59 6.06 15.96
C LEU A 295 -9.08 5.70 15.90
N HIS A 296 -9.41 4.69 15.09
CA HIS A 296 -10.72 4.04 15.14
C HIS A 296 -10.84 3.28 16.48
N PRO A 297 -12.05 3.11 17.04
CA PRO A 297 -12.25 2.37 18.29
C PRO A 297 -11.74 0.93 18.21
N GLY A 298 -11.26 0.42 19.34
CA GLY A 298 -10.80 -0.96 19.49
C GLY A 298 -9.28 -1.12 19.52
N PRO A 299 -8.78 -2.37 19.48
CA PRO A 299 -7.35 -2.64 19.52
C PRO A 299 -6.64 -2.17 18.25
N VAL A 300 -5.32 -1.99 18.34
CA VAL A 300 -4.47 -1.56 17.23
C VAL A 300 -3.38 -2.60 16.98
N SER A 301 -3.22 -2.96 15.71
CA SER A 301 -2.13 -3.82 15.23
C SER A 301 -1.37 -3.19 14.06
N LEU A 302 -1.98 -2.22 13.36
CA LEU A 302 -1.36 -1.52 12.24
C LEU A 302 -1.88 -0.08 12.16
N LEU A 303 -0.95 0.87 12.03
CA LEU A 303 -1.22 2.30 11.82
C LEU A 303 -0.90 2.70 10.39
N HIS A 304 -1.80 3.42 9.71
CA HIS A 304 -1.67 3.69 8.29
C HIS A 304 -1.95 5.16 7.95
N TRP A 305 -0.90 5.86 7.50
CA TRP A 305 -0.93 7.27 7.08
C TRP A 305 -1.44 7.46 5.64
N SER A 306 -2.51 6.72 5.32
CA SER A 306 -3.20 6.86 4.05
C SER A 306 -3.69 8.30 3.88
N GLY A 307 -3.31 8.95 2.79
CA GLY A 307 -3.62 10.37 2.56
C GLY A 307 -2.41 11.15 2.06
N LYS A 308 -2.42 12.48 2.24
CA LYS A 308 -1.33 13.37 1.80
C LYS A 308 -0.28 13.57 2.88
N GLY A 309 -0.69 13.66 4.14
CA GLY A 309 0.21 13.85 5.26
C GLY A 309 1.02 12.58 5.52
N LYS A 310 2.34 12.71 5.50
CA LYS A 310 3.26 11.61 5.82
C LYS A 310 3.98 11.93 7.12
N PRO A 311 4.15 10.94 8.02
CA PRO A 311 4.69 11.19 9.36
C PRO A 311 6.10 11.76 9.27
N TRP A 312 6.96 11.22 8.41
CA TRP A 312 8.31 11.74 8.19
C TRP A 312 8.34 13.19 7.70
N LEU A 313 7.44 13.58 6.79
CA LEU A 313 7.36 14.97 6.30
C LEU A 313 6.86 15.93 7.40
N ARG A 314 5.89 15.49 8.21
CA ARG A 314 5.34 16.28 9.32
C ARG A 314 6.33 16.45 10.45
N ILE A 315 7.08 15.39 10.80
CA ILE A 315 8.16 15.43 11.79
C ILE A 315 9.28 16.37 11.32
N ASP A 316 9.78 16.20 10.09
CA ASP A 316 10.85 17.03 9.54
C ASP A 316 10.45 18.52 9.47
N SER A 317 9.19 18.80 9.16
CA SER A 317 8.65 20.18 9.14
C SER A 317 8.27 20.73 10.51
N LYS A 318 8.56 20.01 11.60
CA LYS A 318 8.23 20.37 12.99
C LYS A 318 6.74 20.64 13.21
N LYS A 319 5.87 19.96 12.45
CA LYS A 319 4.41 20.00 12.56
C LYS A 319 3.82 18.59 12.68
N PRO A 320 4.28 17.77 13.65
CA PRO A 320 3.78 16.41 13.82
C PRO A 320 2.32 16.43 14.30
N CYS A 321 1.54 15.47 13.81
CA CYS A 321 0.34 15.03 14.51
C CYS A 321 0.74 14.16 15.71
N PRO A 322 -0.09 14.07 16.78
CA PRO A 322 0.24 13.27 17.96
C PRO A 322 0.65 11.83 17.63
N LEU A 323 -0.07 11.18 16.71
CA LEU A 323 0.21 9.80 16.31
C LEU A 323 1.48 9.64 15.47
N ASP A 324 2.01 10.70 14.85
CA ASP A 324 3.27 10.63 14.08
C ASP A 324 4.45 10.23 15.00
N SER A 325 4.37 10.54 16.29
CA SER A 325 5.36 10.11 17.29
C SER A 325 5.43 8.58 17.44
N LEU A 326 4.37 7.84 17.11
CA LEU A 326 4.37 6.38 17.11
C LEU A 326 5.10 5.80 15.90
N TRP A 327 5.24 6.56 14.81
CA TRP A 327 6.02 6.17 13.63
C TRP A 327 7.52 6.42 13.83
N ALA A 328 7.89 7.48 14.55
CA ALA A 328 9.28 7.93 14.73
C ALA A 328 10.29 6.85 15.21
N PRO A 329 9.93 5.91 16.11
CA PRO A 329 10.86 4.84 16.52
C PRO A 329 11.32 3.94 15.38
N TYR A 330 10.54 3.84 14.29
CA TYR A 330 10.86 3.01 13.13
C TYR A 330 11.62 3.78 12.04
N ASP A 331 11.94 5.05 12.28
CA ASP A 331 12.65 5.88 11.31
C ASP A 331 14.16 5.66 11.36
N LEU A 332 14.64 4.84 10.41
CA LEU A 332 16.07 4.60 10.24
C LEU A 332 16.76 5.68 9.40
N PHE A 333 16.06 6.72 8.93
CA PHE A 333 16.65 7.75 8.07
C PHE A 333 17.86 8.44 8.72
N ARG A 334 18.96 8.56 7.97
CA ARG A 334 20.13 9.34 8.39
C ARG A 334 19.95 10.79 7.97
N HIS A 335 19.62 11.64 8.94
CA HIS A 335 19.71 13.08 8.73
C HIS A 335 21.17 13.47 8.46
N LYS A 336 21.40 14.36 7.50
CA LYS A 336 22.74 14.95 7.31
C LYS A 336 23.10 15.70 8.59
N SER A 337 24.26 15.39 9.18
CA SER A 337 24.78 16.17 10.31
C SER A 337 24.87 17.63 9.87
N LEU A 338 24.27 18.54 10.63
CA LEU A 338 24.46 19.98 10.46
C LEU A 338 25.80 20.46 11.04
N PHE A 339 26.54 19.57 11.71
CA PHE A 339 27.87 19.86 12.22
C PHE A 339 28.91 19.24 11.28
N SER A 340 29.54 20.12 10.51
CA SER A 340 30.89 19.93 9.99
C SER A 340 31.83 20.29 11.13
N ASP A 341 32.34 19.30 11.84
CA ASP A 341 33.49 19.54 12.71
C ASP A 341 34.63 19.99 11.78
N SER A 342 34.95 21.28 11.86
CA SER A 342 36.01 21.93 11.10
C SER A 342 37.28 21.97 11.95
#